data_AF-A0A1J3G796-F1
#
_entry.id   AF-A0A1J3G796-F1
#
_cell.length_a   1.000
_cell.length_b   1.000
_cell.length_c   1.000
_cell.angle_alpha   90.00
_cell.angle_beta   90.00
_cell.angle_gamma   90.00
#
_symmetry.space_group_name_H-M   'P 1'
#
loop_
_entity.id
_entity.type
_entity.pdbx_description
1 polymer ?
#
loop_
_entity_poly.entity_id
_entity_poly.type
_entity_poly.pdbx_seq_one_letter_code
_entity_poly.pdbx_strand_id
1 'polypeptide(L)'
;TPGKIQGCDLHEGDWGKVGSIITWNFVHDGKAMVSKDRIEAVEPEKNLIKMTVIEGDLLKEYKSFAFTIQATPKNEGSGTIVHWHLDYEKISEEIAHPETLLQFCVEVSKEIDEHLLAEE
;
A
#
# COMPACT_ATOMS: atom_id res chain seq x y z
N THR A 1 2.77 10.08 -1.97
CA THR A 1 2.98 11.50 -2.32
C THR A 1 3.51 12.26 -1.12
N PRO A 2 4.19 13.40 -1.28
CA PRO A 2 4.96 14.01 -0.18
C PRO A 2 4.14 14.35 1.07
N GLY A 3 2.86 14.72 0.90
CA GLY A 3 1.96 15.01 2.03
C GLY A 3 1.50 13.77 2.81
N LYS A 4 1.46 12.60 2.15
CA LYS A 4 0.90 11.36 2.70
C LYS A 4 1.95 10.31 3.04
N ILE A 5 2.93 10.14 2.17
CA ILE A 5 4.06 9.22 2.29
C ILE A 5 5.30 10.09 2.35
N GLN A 6 5.93 10.14 3.53
CA GLN A 6 7.12 10.97 3.78
C GLN A 6 8.41 10.23 3.44
N GLY A 7 8.38 8.89 3.37
CA GLY A 7 9.56 8.09 3.03
C GLY A 7 9.22 6.67 2.60
N CYS A 8 10.10 6.11 1.77
CA CYS A 8 10.10 4.72 1.35
C CYS A 8 11.55 4.25 1.30
N ASP A 9 11.94 3.40 2.25
CA ASP A 9 13.32 2.96 2.43
C ASP A 9 13.43 1.46 2.18
N LEU A 10 14.37 1.05 1.34
CA LEU A 10 14.72 -0.36 1.14
C LEU A 10 15.72 -0.80 2.20
N HIS A 11 15.39 -1.84 2.94
CA HIS A 11 16.24 -2.40 3.99
C HIS A 11 16.98 -3.66 3.55
N GLU A 12 16.28 -4.55 2.84
CA GLU A 12 16.83 -5.83 2.37
C GLU A 12 16.30 -6.16 0.98
N GLY A 13 17.13 -6.81 0.16
CA GLY A 13 16.76 -7.21 -1.20
C GLY A 13 16.88 -6.07 -2.21
N ASP A 14 16.01 -6.10 -3.21
CA ASP A 14 16.01 -5.20 -4.36
C ASP A 14 14.60 -4.66 -4.62
N TRP A 15 14.49 -3.41 -5.07
CA TRP A 15 13.21 -2.80 -5.41
C TRP A 15 12.39 -3.68 -6.38
N GLY A 16 11.15 -3.97 -5.99
CA GLY A 16 10.22 -4.75 -6.81
C GLY A 16 10.53 -6.25 -6.90
N LYS A 17 11.31 -6.82 -5.97
CA LYS A 17 11.57 -8.27 -5.90
C LYS A 17 10.92 -8.91 -4.68
N VAL A 18 10.40 -10.12 -4.87
CA VAL A 18 9.86 -10.96 -3.79
C VAL A 18 10.95 -11.22 -2.73
N GLY A 19 10.55 -11.15 -1.47
CA GLY A 19 11.43 -11.30 -0.30
C GLY A 19 12.04 -9.98 0.18
N SER A 20 12.02 -8.91 -0.62
CA SER A 20 12.58 -7.61 -0.24
C SER A 20 11.78 -6.98 0.90
N ILE A 21 12.50 -6.23 1.74
CA ILE A 21 11.94 -5.56 2.92
C ILE A 21 12.03 -4.06 2.71
N ILE A 22 10.89 -3.39 2.77
CA ILE A 22 10.75 -1.95 2.61
C ILE A 22 10.05 -1.35 3.82
N THR A 23 10.37 -0.12 4.18
CA THR A 23 9.65 0.64 5.20
C THR A 23 9.00 1.85 4.59
N TRP A 24 7.70 2.00 4.83
CA TRP A 24 6.93 3.18 4.52
C TRP A 24 6.78 4.04 5.76
N ASN A 25 7.14 5.32 5.64
CA ASN A 25 6.80 6.37 6.58
C ASN A 25 5.64 7.16 5.99
N PHE A 26 4.49 7.16 6.66
CA PHE A 26 3.27 7.79 6.16
C PHE A 26 2.52 8.54 7.27
N VAL A 27 1.66 9.49 6.88
CA VAL A 27 0.78 10.22 7.81
C VAL A 27 -0.65 9.79 7.55
N HIS A 28 -1.26 9.22 8.57
CA HIS A 28 -2.63 8.76 8.57
C HIS A 28 -3.39 9.47 9.70
N ASP A 29 -4.52 10.10 9.39
CA ASP A 29 -5.34 10.87 10.36
C ASP A 29 -4.51 11.84 11.24
N GLY A 30 -3.53 12.50 10.60
CA GLY A 30 -2.65 13.47 11.25
C GLY A 30 -1.56 12.86 12.14
N LYS A 31 -1.44 11.53 12.21
CA LYS A 31 -0.40 10.82 12.96
C LYS A 31 0.65 10.25 12.02
N ALA A 32 1.92 10.41 12.38
CA ALA A 32 3.00 9.70 11.71
C ALA A 32 2.94 8.22 12.07
N MET A 33 3.02 7.37 11.05
CA MET A 33 2.91 5.93 11.10
C MET A 33 4.04 5.30 10.30
N VAL A 34 4.44 4.11 10.71
CA VAL A 34 5.46 3.30 10.05
C VAL A 34 4.88 1.93 9.73
N SER A 35 5.10 1.46 8.50
CA SER A 35 4.83 0.09 8.08
C SER A 35 6.09 -0.49 7.44
N LYS A 36 6.64 -1.54 8.04
CA LYS A 36 7.74 -2.30 7.47
C LYS A 36 7.17 -3.57 6.89
N ASP A 37 7.36 -3.72 5.60
CA ASP A 37 6.67 -4.70 4.78
C ASP A 37 7.66 -5.62 4.08
N ARG A 38 7.28 -6.89 3.93
CA ARG A 38 7.93 -7.82 3.01
C ARG A 38 7.11 -7.91 1.73
N ILE A 39 7.78 -7.83 0.57
CA ILE A 39 7.15 -8.12 -0.72
C ILE A 39 6.96 -9.63 -0.85
N GLU A 40 5.71 -10.08 -0.84
CA GLU A 40 5.34 -11.51 -0.92
C GLU A 40 5.15 -11.99 -2.36
N ALA A 41 4.62 -11.12 -3.23
CA ALA A 41 4.39 -11.46 -4.64
C ALA A 41 4.59 -10.25 -5.54
N VAL A 42 5.14 -10.50 -6.72
CA VAL A 42 5.19 -9.57 -7.84
C VAL A 42 4.85 -10.36 -9.09
N GLU A 43 3.77 -9.98 -9.75
CA GLU A 43 3.28 -10.67 -10.95
C GLU A 43 3.21 -9.66 -12.11
N PRO A 44 4.29 -9.53 -12.90
CA PRO A 44 4.35 -8.54 -13.99
C PRO A 44 3.22 -8.69 -15.01
N GLU A 45 2.85 -9.93 -15.34
CA GLU A 45 1.77 -10.23 -16.30
C GLU A 45 0.40 -9.73 -15.83
N LYS A 46 0.20 -9.65 -14.50
CA LYS A 46 -1.04 -9.15 -13.89
C LYS A 46 -0.93 -7.72 -13.39
N ASN A 47 0.26 -7.11 -13.52
CA ASN A 47 0.64 -5.83 -12.94
C ASN A 47 0.21 -5.73 -11.46
N LEU A 48 0.67 -6.70 -10.67
CA LEU A 48 0.28 -6.89 -9.28
C LEU A 48 1.51 -6.95 -8.37
N ILE A 49 1.39 -6.33 -7.20
CA ILE A 49 2.33 -6.48 -6.08
C ILE A 49 1.54 -6.77 -4.79
N LYS A 50 2.04 -7.72 -4.00
CA LYS A 50 1.52 -8.03 -2.66
C LYS A 50 2.61 -7.84 -1.62
N MET A 51 2.27 -7.19 -0.52
CA MET A 51 3.18 -6.88 0.58
C MET A 51 2.50 -7.23 1.90
N THR A 52 3.23 -7.86 2.82
CA THR A 52 2.74 -8.18 4.17
C THR A 52 3.48 -7.32 5.18
N VAL A 53 2.75 -6.72 6.11
CA VAL A 53 3.33 -5.96 7.22
C VAL A 53 3.98 -6.93 8.19
N ILE A 54 5.27 -6.76 8.42
CA ILE A 54 6.07 -7.59 9.33
C ILE A 54 6.43 -6.87 10.63
N GLU A 55 6.38 -5.54 10.64
CA GLU A 55 6.62 -4.67 11.79
C GLU A 55 5.97 -3.31 11.53
N GLY A 56 5.52 -2.60 12.57
CA GLY A 56 4.98 -1.24 12.42
C GLY A 56 3.70 -0.99 13.20
N ASP A 57 3.15 0.21 13.02
CA ASP A 57 2.02 0.70 13.80
C ASP A 57 0.72 -0.07 13.54
N LEU A 58 0.52 -0.57 12.31
CA LEU A 58 -0.66 -1.37 11.97
C LEU A 58 -0.75 -2.65 12.80
N LEU A 59 0.39 -3.25 13.15
CA LEU A 59 0.40 -4.48 13.95
C LEU A 59 0.06 -4.26 15.44
N LYS A 60 -0.16 -3.01 15.87
CA LYS A 60 -0.68 -2.69 17.21
C LYS A 60 -2.18 -2.91 17.32
N GLU A 61 -2.89 -2.93 16.20
CA GLU A 61 -4.34 -3.09 16.11
C GLU A 61 -4.73 -4.40 15.40
N TYR A 62 -3.88 -4.86 14.47
CA TYR A 62 -4.10 -6.05 13.66
C TYR A 62 -3.02 -7.11 13.93
N LYS A 63 -3.41 -8.38 14.08
CA LYS A 63 -2.46 -9.51 14.21
C LYS A 63 -1.68 -9.75 12.93
N SER A 64 -2.34 -9.54 11.80
CA SER A 64 -1.77 -9.62 10.47
C SER A 64 -2.39 -8.56 9.59
N PHE A 65 -1.60 -8.02 8.67
CA PHE A 65 -2.05 -7.04 7.71
C PHE A 65 -1.25 -7.20 6.42
N ALA A 66 -1.91 -7.16 5.26
CA ALA A 66 -1.28 -7.19 3.96
C ALA A 66 -2.01 -6.28 2.96
N PHE A 67 -1.22 -5.73 2.05
CA PHE A 67 -1.66 -4.87 0.96
C PHE A 67 -1.44 -5.62 -0.35
N THR A 68 -2.46 -5.66 -1.20
CA THR A 68 -2.29 -6.06 -2.61
C THR A 68 -2.73 -4.90 -3.50
N ILE A 69 -1.85 -4.48 -4.39
CA ILE A 69 -2.10 -3.44 -5.38
C ILE A 69 -2.07 -4.10 -6.75
N GLN A 70 -3.13 -3.92 -7.51
CA GLN A 70 -3.20 -4.41 -8.89
C GLN A 70 -3.73 -3.33 -9.82
N ALA A 71 -3.03 -3.07 -10.92
CA ALA A 71 -3.45 -2.10 -11.92
C ALA A 71 -3.91 -2.82 -13.20
N THR A 72 -5.20 -2.77 -13.50
CA THR A 72 -5.80 -3.42 -14.67
C THR A 72 -6.33 -2.39 -15.67
N PRO A 73 -6.16 -2.58 -17.00
CA PRO A 73 -6.80 -1.74 -17.99
C PRO A 73 -8.33 -1.70 -17.81
N LYS A 74 -8.97 -0.58 -18.14
CA LYS A 74 -10.43 -0.54 -18.27
C LYS A 74 -10.88 -1.41 -19.44
N ASN A 75 -11.99 -2.13 -19.25
CA ASN A 75 -12.58 -2.96 -20.31
C ASN A 75 -13.07 -2.12 -21.51
N GLU A 76 -13.52 -0.89 -21.25
CA GLU A 76 -13.97 0.06 -22.26
C GLU A 76 -13.30 1.43 -22.04
N GLY A 77 -12.85 2.05 -23.12
CA GLY A 77 -12.16 3.35 -23.10
C GLY A 77 -10.68 3.26 -22.73
N SER A 78 -10.06 4.43 -22.54
CA SER A 78 -8.68 4.55 -22.08
C SER A 78 -8.59 4.63 -20.55
N GLY A 79 -7.46 4.16 -20.02
CA GLY A 79 -7.10 4.29 -18.61
C GLY A 79 -7.06 2.98 -17.83
N THR A 80 -6.73 3.12 -16.56
CA THR A 80 -6.43 2.01 -15.64
C THR A 80 -7.37 2.06 -14.44
N ILE A 81 -7.71 0.89 -13.89
CA ILE A 81 -8.34 0.73 -12.59
C ILE A 81 -7.29 0.15 -11.64
N VAL A 82 -7.01 0.87 -10.56
CA VAL A 82 -6.15 0.37 -9.47
C VAL A 82 -7.03 -0.26 -8.40
N HIS A 83 -6.81 -1.54 -8.16
CA HIS A 83 -7.47 -2.32 -7.12
C HIS A 83 -6.57 -2.42 -5.90
N TRP A 84 -7.03 -1.85 -4.79
CA TRP A 84 -6.45 -2.03 -3.48
C TRP A 84 -7.20 -3.12 -2.72
N HIS A 85 -6.48 -4.13 -2.25
CA HIS A 85 -7.00 -5.14 -1.34
C HIS A 85 -6.24 -5.07 -0.02
N LEU A 86 -6.99 -4.98 1.07
CA LEU A 86 -6.47 -4.99 2.44
C LEU A 86 -6.90 -6.30 3.09
N ASP A 87 -5.97 -7.22 3.27
CA ASP A 87 -6.18 -8.47 4.02
C ASP A 87 -5.72 -8.24 5.46
N TYR A 88 -6.59 -8.49 6.45
CA TYR A 88 -6.24 -8.24 7.85
C TYR A 88 -6.97 -9.15 8.83
N GLU A 89 -6.34 -9.38 9.98
CA GLU A 89 -6.95 -10.02 11.15
C GLU A 89 -6.84 -9.05 12.34
N LYS A 90 -7.98 -8.68 12.94
CA LYS A 90 -8.00 -7.80 14.12
C LYS A 90 -7.46 -8.52 15.36
N ILE A 91 -6.82 -7.77 16.27
CA ILE A 91 -6.41 -8.31 17.58
C ILE A 91 -7.63 -8.64 18.45
N SER A 92 -8.68 -7.82 18.37
CA SER A 92 -9.98 -8.04 19.01
C SER A 92 -11.13 -7.49 18.15
N GLU A 93 -12.37 -7.86 18.47
CA GLU A 93 -13.56 -7.38 17.74
C GLU A 93 -13.81 -5.87 17.93
N GLU A 94 -13.27 -5.26 18.97
CA GLU A 94 -13.40 -3.83 19.29
C GLU A 94 -12.60 -2.93 18.33
N ILE A 95 -11.58 -3.49 17.68
CA ILE A 95 -10.76 -2.75 16.71
C ILE A 95 -11.60 -2.43 15.46
N ALA A 96 -11.52 -1.19 14.99
CA ALA A 96 -12.24 -0.77 13.80
C ALA A 96 -11.72 -1.48 12.52
N HIS A 97 -12.57 -1.53 11.50
CA HIS A 97 -12.09 -1.90 10.16
C HIS A 97 -11.20 -0.78 9.60
N PRO A 98 -10.22 -1.09 8.72
CA PRO A 98 -9.25 -0.12 8.21
C PRO A 98 -9.84 0.79 7.11
N GLU A 99 -11.08 1.24 7.27
CA GLU A 99 -11.83 2.03 6.27
C GLU A 99 -11.16 3.38 6.00
N THR A 100 -10.63 4.02 7.05
CA THR A 100 -9.86 5.26 6.91
C THR A 100 -8.55 5.02 6.16
N LEU A 101 -7.94 3.83 6.29
CA LEU A 101 -6.71 3.48 5.58
C LEU A 101 -7.00 3.18 4.11
N LEU A 102 -8.15 2.56 3.82
CA LEU A 102 -8.61 2.39 2.45
C LEU A 102 -8.84 3.75 1.77
N GLN A 103 -9.44 4.71 2.48
CA GLN A 103 -9.60 6.08 1.99
C GLN A 103 -8.24 6.76 1.75
N PHE A 104 -7.27 6.57 2.64
CA PHE A 104 -5.89 7.01 2.43
C PHE A 104 -5.29 6.43 1.13
N CYS A 105 -5.45 5.13 0.87
CA CYS A 105 -4.99 4.49 -0.37
C CYS A 105 -5.62 5.10 -1.63
N VAL A 106 -6.92 5.44 -1.59
CA VAL A 106 -7.62 6.12 -2.69
C VAL A 106 -6.98 7.48 -2.96
N GLU A 107 -6.69 8.25 -1.92
CA GLU A 107 -6.09 9.57 -2.06
C GLU A 107 -4.64 9.52 -2.56
N VAL A 108 -3.83 8.59 -2.06
CA VAL A 108 -2.49 8.34 -2.62
C VAL A 108 -2.58 8.00 -4.11
N SER A 109 -3.56 7.17 -4.50
CA SER A 109 -3.74 6.77 -5.90
C SER A 109 -4.11 7.95 -6.80
N LYS A 110 -4.98 8.87 -6.34
CA LYS A 110 -5.34 10.09 -7.08
C LYS A 110 -4.13 11.00 -7.32
N GLU A 111 -3.33 11.22 -6.29
CA GLU A 111 -2.17 12.10 -6.44
C GLU A 111 -1.05 11.45 -7.28
N ILE A 112 -0.93 10.12 -7.31
CA ILE A 112 -0.06 9.41 -8.26
C ILE A 112 -0.59 9.58 -9.69
N ASP A 113 -1.89 9.42 -9.91
CA ASP A 113 -2.52 9.61 -11.24
C ASP A 113 -2.28 11.04 -11.77
N GLU A 114 -2.52 12.06 -10.93
CA GLU A 114 -2.25 13.46 -11.27
C GLU A 114 -0.78 13.71 -11.61
N HIS A 115 0.15 13.11 -10.85
CA HIS A 115 1.58 13.22 -11.11
C HIS A 115 1.98 12.57 -12.43
N LEU A 116 1.53 11.35 -12.70
CA LEU A 116 1.82 10.63 -13.95
C LEU A 116 1.25 11.35 -15.18
N LEU A 117 0.10 12.04 -15.04
CA LEU A 117 -0.47 12.87 -16.10
C LEU A 117 0.28 14.18 -16.31
N ALA A 118 1.00 14.68 -15.30
CA ALA A 118 1.75 15.92 -15.37
C ALA A 118 3.19 15.74 -15.89
N GLU A 119 3.72 14.51 -15.92
CA GLU A 119 5.07 14.17 -16.38
C GLU A 119 5.19 13.97 -17.91
N GLU A 120 4.30 14.57 -18.72
CA GLU A 120 4.43 14.63 -20.19
C GLU A 120 5.45 15.68 -20.69
#